data_AF-A0A7U7GCH0-F1
#
_entry.id   AF-A0A7U7GCH0-F1
#
_cell.length_a   1.000
_cell.length_b   1.000
_cell.length_c   1.000
_cell.angle_alpha   90.00
_cell.angle_beta   90.00
_cell.angle_gamma   90.00
#
_symmetry.space_group_name_H-M   'P 1'
#
loop_
_entity.id
_entity.type
_entity.pdbx_description
1 polymer ?
#
loop_
_entity_poly.entity_id
_entity_poly.type
_entity_poly.pdbx_seq_one_letter_code
_entity_poly.pdbx_strand_id
1 'polypeptide(L)' 'MMTIGDIEKLPECERAVARASYQYYRALLHGAPNPARLRLRQIWLAEIARRWPGVW' A
#
# COMPACT_ATOMS: atom_id res chain seq x y z
N MET A 1 0.27 -4.76 10.73
CA MET A 1 1.23 -4.16 9.76
C MET A 1 0.85 -4.67 8.39
N MET A 2 0.33 -3.81 7.50
CA MET A 2 -0.20 -4.25 6.21
C MET A 2 0.89 -4.91 5.36
N THR A 3 0.59 -6.11 4.89
CA THR A 3 1.42 -6.92 4.00
C THR A 3 0.69 -7.13 2.67
N ILE A 4 1.36 -7.74 1.68
CA ILE A 4 0.69 -8.10 0.43
C ILE A 4 -0.52 -9.01 0.67
N GLY A 5 -0.52 -9.82 1.73
CA GLY A 5 -1.63 -10.70 2.09
C GLY A 5 -2.88 -9.96 2.60
N ASP A 6 -2.72 -8.71 3.05
CA ASP A 6 -3.84 -7.86 3.46
C ASP A 6 -4.55 -7.24 2.25
N ILE A 7 -3.83 -7.06 1.14
CA ILE A 7 -4.41 -6.64 -0.16
C ILE A 7 -5.33 -7.74 -0.71
N GLU A 8 -5.01 -9.02 -0.47
CA GLU A 8 -5.82 -10.13 -0.99
C GLU A 8 -7.18 -10.25 -0.31
N LYS A 9 -7.35 -9.68 0.89
CA LYS A 9 -8.63 -9.62 1.61
C LYS A 9 -9.61 -8.59 1.05
N LEU A 10 -9.15 -7.71 0.16
CA LEU A 10 -10.00 -6.70 -0.47
C LEU A 10 -10.99 -7.33 -1.49
N PRO A 11 -12.18 -6.73 -1.67
CA PRO A 11 -13.07 -7.05 -2.78
C PRO A 11 -12.35 -6.97 -4.12
N GLU A 12 -12.78 -7.77 -5.10
CA GLU A 12 -12.02 -8.03 -6.34
C GLU A 12 -11.66 -6.77 -7.13
N CYS A 13 -12.59 -5.82 -7.25
CA CYS A 13 -12.34 -4.51 -7.90
C CYS A 13 -11.30 -3.68 -7.16
N GLU A 14 -11.31 -3.70 -5.83
CA GLU A 14 -10.41 -2.92 -4.98
C GLU A 14 -9.02 -3.58 -4.88
N ARG A 15 -8.98 -4.92 -4.98
CA ARG A 15 -7.74 -5.70 -5.02
C ARG A 15 -6.87 -5.29 -6.20
N ALA A 16 -7.44 -5.11 -7.39
CA ALA A 16 -6.69 -4.69 -8.57
C ALA A 16 -6.02 -3.32 -8.38
N VAL A 17 -6.77 -2.35 -7.83
CA VAL A 17 -6.29 -0.98 -7.56
C VAL A 17 -5.22 -0.98 -6.47
N ALA A 18 -5.44 -1.72 -5.39
CA ALA A 18 -4.47 -1.84 -4.30
C ALA A 18 -3.18 -2.55 -4.75
N ARG A 19 -3.28 -3.58 -5.60
CA ARG A 19 -2.12 -4.30 -6.15
C ARG A 19 -1.30 -3.42 -7.09
N ALA A 20 -1.97 -2.66 -7.97
CA ALA A 20 -1.31 -1.69 -8.85
C ALA A 20 -0.62 -0.57 -8.06
N SER A 21 -1.29 0.00 -7.05
CA SER A 21 -0.71 1.04 -6.20
C SER A 21 0.50 0.53 -5.39
N TYR A 22 0.44 -0.72 -4.90
CA TYR A 22 1.57 -1.36 -4.21
C TYR A 22 2.76 -1.58 -5.14
N GLN A 23 2.53 -2.03 -6.37
CA GLN A 23 3.61 -2.21 -7.36
C GLN A 23 4.27 -0.88 -7.73
N TYR A 24 3.47 0.17 -7.96
CA TYR A 24 3.97 1.52 -8.22
C TYR A 24 4.82 2.03 -7.04
N TYR A 25 4.31 1.88 -5.82
CA TYR A 25 5.02 2.23 -4.59
C TYR A 25 6.36 1.48 -4.45
N ARG A 26 6.37 0.16 -4.72
CA ARG A 26 7.58 -0.67 -4.65
C ARG A 26 8.63 -0.24 -5.68
N ALA A 27 8.20 0.11 -6.89
CA ALA A 27 9.07 0.64 -7.94
C ALA A 27 9.65 2.02 -7.55
N LEU A 28 8.82 2.92 -7.03
CA LEU A 28 9.22 4.28 -6.62
C LEU A 28 10.23 4.28 -5.47
N LEU A 29 10.23 3.23 -4.66
CA LEU A 29 11.13 3.05 -3.53
C LEU A 29 12.34 2.18 -3.82
N HIS A 30 12.45 1.68 -5.04
CA HIS A 30 13.61 0.92 -5.46
C HIS A 30 14.82 1.86 -5.51
N GLY A 31 15.79 1.64 -4.60
CA GLY A 31 16.99 2.48 -4.47
C GLY A 31 16.85 3.67 -3.51
N ALA A 32 15.68 3.90 -2.89
CA ALA A 32 15.52 4.98 -1.93
C ALA A 32 16.18 4.65 -0.56
N PRO A 33 16.75 5.65 0.15
CA PRO A 33 17.27 5.46 1.50
C PRO A 33 16.20 4.94 2.47
N ASN A 34 16.61 4.06 3.38
CA ASN A 34 15.75 3.44 4.39
C ASN A 34 14.75 4.39 5.11
N PRO A 35 15.17 5.59 5.59
CA PRO A 35 14.24 6.50 6.26
C PRO A 35 13.19 7.11 5.32
N ALA A 36 13.55 7.44 4.08
CA ALA A 36 12.61 7.93 3.07
C ALA A 36 11.58 6.85 2.71
N ARG A 37 12.05 5.60 2.60
CA ARG A 37 11.21 4.43 2.37
C ARG A 37 10.19 4.19 3.48
N LEU A 38 10.59 4.33 4.74
CA LEU A 38 9.69 4.22 5.90
C LEU A 38 8.63 5.32 5.93
N ARG A 39 9.03 6.57 5.68
CA ARG A 39 8.09 7.71 5.65
C ARG A 39 7.05 7.54 4.54
N LEU A 40 7.48 7.22 3.32
CA LEU A 40 6.59 7.00 2.19
C LEU A 40 5.66 5.80 2.43
N ARG A 41 6.15 4.75 3.12
CA ARG A 41 5.30 3.64 3.55
C ARG A 41 4.14 4.10 4.42
N GLN A 42 4.42 4.92 5.43
CA GLN A 42 3.40 5.39 6.36
C GLN A 42 2.34 6.24 5.65
N ILE A 43 2.77 7.11 4.72
CA ILE A 43 1.86 7.93 3.92
C ILE A 43 0.95 7.04 3.07
N TRP A 44 1.52 6.05 2.37
CA TRP A 44 0.74 5.11 1.56
C TRP A 44 -0.28 4.32 2.39
N LEU A 45 0.12 3.83 3.57
CA LEU A 45 -0.79 3.14 4.49
C LEU A 45 -1.93 4.03 4.96
N ALA A 46 -1.65 5.31 5.25
CA ALA A 46 -2.67 6.28 5.64
C ALA A 46 -3.68 6.53 4.51
N GLU A 47 -3.20 6.66 3.27
CA GLU A 47 -4.07 6.84 2.09
C GLU A 47 -4.94 5.62 1.82
N ILE A 48 -4.40 4.41 1.98
CA ILE A 48 -5.20 3.18 1.87
C ILE A 48 -6.26 3.11 2.96
N ALA A 49 -5.89 3.36 4.22
CA ALA A 49 -6.85 3.35 5.33
C ALA A 49 -7.96 4.40 5.16
N ARG A 50 -7.62 5.56 4.61
CA ARG A 50 -8.59 6.61 4.27
C ARG A 50 -9.54 6.20 3.15
N ARG A 51 -9.04 5.53 2.12
CA ARG A 51 -9.82 5.15 0.93
C ARG A 51 -10.73 3.94 1.18
N TRP A 52 -10.31 3.03 2.07
CA TRP A 52 -11.09 1.85 2.45
C TRP A 52 -11.25 1.76 3.98
N PRO A 53 -12.13 2.61 4.56
CA PRO A 53 -12.43 2.54 5.98
C PRO A 53 -13.16 1.24 6.32
N GLY A 54 -12.71 0.53 7.36
CA GLY A 54 -13.37 -0.68 7.87
C GLY A 54 -13.04 -1.99 7.14
N VAL A 55 -12.09 -1.99 6.21
CA VAL A 55 -11.62 -3.23 5.55
C VAL A 55 -10.49 -3.92 6.35
N TRP A 56 -10.28 -3.48 7.60
CA TRP A 56 -9.17 -3.88 8.46
C TRP A 56 -9.64 -4.38 9.81
#